data_AF-A0A976D4I3-F1
#
_entry.id   AF-A0A976D4I3-F1
#
_cell.length_a   1.000
_cell.length_b   1.000
_cell.length_c   1.000
_cell.angle_alpha   90.00
_cell.angle_beta   90.00
_cell.angle_gamma   90.00
#
_symmetry.space_group_name_H-M   'P 1'
#
loop_
_entity.id
_entity.type
_entity.pdbx_description
1 polymer ?
#
loop_
_entity_poly.entity_id
_entity_poly.type
_entity_poly.pdbx_seq_one_letter_code
_entity_poly.pdbx_strand_id
1 'polypeptide(L)'
;MLLRTLRLYLLVAATLLVGLVMAQSPAPKSLVQVTDLLQVKQLSGVSIRPGGQEALVSVNNIEPEAESKWEYRYQNQLWLVPLGGKGKPRPLTGKDNAGQAAWSPDGQQIAFVRNADNKPQIFLLSLGGGEARQLTRFKYGASNPVWSPDGRKILFSASVGLKELAKDSSLNPGLGAPRWPLEKPGFPKNEQVLASNAAPNPNGSMAEIRAYLELNAQDRKAKVINKLNFQEEATTSGDLNFAHLFVVDAETGLSPKAVTKGFYRFGNAQFSPDGQSIVCTSNLDDSQHPDKALESQILWINLATGATKTLLGAPGKTFTSPKLSPSGKWLAFQQGSVSFVDVPQLLLMPINGDLSKATALPFDRNKGNLVWTAAEDALYFSAQSNGGAPIYRMDLKTKQAKALTPADGGVNSFDLAGNQLVFVQTRVENPFELYQSDAGGLNSQTISRFNADWVAQKQLSFPEKKSFVNEKGLTVEYWVMKPTRYVAGKKYPTILNIHGGPSAMWGPGESSMWHEFQYFCARGY
;
A
#
# COMPACT_ATOMS: atom_id res chain seq x y z
N MET A 1 18.25 -85.03 -42.61
CA MET A 1 18.28 -85.78 -41.34
C MET A 1 18.54 -84.78 -40.22
N LEU A 2 17.55 -84.60 -39.35
CA LEU A 2 17.57 -83.86 -38.08
C LEU A 2 17.91 -82.35 -38.14
N LEU A 3 16.89 -81.50 -38.16
CA LEU A 3 16.19 -80.94 -36.97
C LEU A 3 16.87 -79.63 -36.55
N ARG A 4 16.26 -78.47 -36.81
CA ARG A 4 15.18 -77.89 -35.98
C ARG A 4 15.55 -77.95 -34.50
N THR A 5 16.14 -76.88 -33.97
CA THR A 5 15.92 -76.30 -32.62
C THR A 5 17.08 -75.37 -32.21
N LEU A 6 17.21 -74.17 -32.81
CA LEU A 6 17.91 -73.06 -32.13
C LEU A 6 17.67 -71.68 -32.76
N ARG A 7 16.45 -71.39 -33.23
CA ARG A 7 16.04 -70.03 -33.66
C ARG A 7 14.75 -69.56 -32.99
N LEU A 8 14.44 -70.12 -31.81
CA LEU A 8 13.19 -69.89 -31.12
C LEU A 8 13.36 -69.60 -29.62
N TYR A 9 14.44 -68.93 -29.19
CA TYR A 9 14.55 -68.44 -27.79
C TYR A 9 15.31 -67.11 -27.62
N LEU A 10 15.49 -66.31 -28.67
CA LEU A 10 16.00 -64.94 -28.56
C LEU A 10 15.09 -63.90 -29.25
N LEU A 11 13.90 -64.32 -29.69
CA LEU A 11 12.90 -63.44 -30.31
C LEU A 11 11.52 -63.52 -29.64
N VAL A 12 11.48 -63.87 -28.34
CA VAL A 12 10.24 -63.89 -27.51
C VAL A 12 10.41 -63.09 -26.19
N ALA A 13 11.57 -62.46 -25.96
CA ALA A 13 11.78 -61.57 -24.81
C ALA A 13 11.94 -60.08 -25.21
N ALA A 14 11.42 -59.71 -26.38
CA ALA A 14 11.39 -58.32 -26.85
C ALA A 14 10.00 -57.93 -27.40
N THR A 15 8.94 -58.58 -26.91
CA THR A 15 7.55 -58.20 -27.18
C THR A 15 7.00 -57.42 -25.99
N LEU A 16 6.73 -56.14 -26.25
CA LEU A 16 5.81 -55.26 -25.54
C LEU A 16 6.10 -54.96 -24.05
N LEU A 17 7.07 -54.07 -23.81
CA LEU A 17 6.85 -52.98 -22.86
C LEU A 17 6.54 -51.69 -23.65
N VAL A 18 5.43 -51.71 -24.39
CA VAL A 18 4.74 -50.44 -24.67
C VAL A 18 4.05 -50.10 -23.36
N GLY A 19 4.74 -49.32 -22.52
CA GLY A 19 4.09 -48.69 -21.38
C GLY A 19 2.94 -47.87 -21.93
N LEU A 20 1.71 -48.34 -21.77
CA LEU A 20 0.53 -47.50 -21.87
C LEU A 20 0.71 -46.41 -20.81
N VAL A 21 1.24 -45.26 -21.24
CA VAL A 21 0.94 -44.01 -20.57
C VAL A 21 -0.54 -43.78 -20.84
N MET A 22 -1.39 -44.39 -20.00
CA MET A 22 -2.76 -43.95 -19.84
C MET A 22 -2.65 -42.48 -19.49
N ALA A 23 -2.90 -41.60 -20.47
CA ALA A 23 -3.10 -40.19 -20.20
C ALA A 23 -4.26 -40.13 -19.20
N GLN A 24 -3.95 -39.95 -17.92
CA GLN A 24 -4.96 -39.71 -16.92
C GLN A 24 -5.66 -38.43 -17.36
N SER A 25 -6.92 -38.55 -17.76
CA SER A 25 -7.77 -37.38 -18.00
C SER A 25 -7.64 -36.48 -16.76
N PRO A 26 -7.31 -35.19 -16.91
CA PRO A 26 -7.15 -34.32 -15.78
C PRO A 26 -8.38 -34.41 -14.89
N ALA A 27 -8.17 -34.51 -13.59
CA ALA A 27 -9.26 -34.60 -12.63
C ALA A 27 -10.27 -33.47 -12.89
N PRO A 28 -11.58 -33.74 -12.81
CA PRO A 28 -12.58 -32.72 -13.09
C PRO A 28 -12.40 -31.55 -12.12
N LYS A 29 -12.30 -30.33 -12.67
CA LYS A 29 -12.16 -29.11 -11.88
C LYS A 29 -13.29 -29.01 -10.85
N SER A 30 -12.96 -28.64 -9.62
CA SER A 30 -13.92 -28.49 -8.52
C SER A 30 -14.61 -27.12 -8.55
N LEU A 31 -15.74 -26.98 -7.87
CA LEU A 31 -16.37 -25.67 -7.66
C LEU A 31 -15.62 -24.88 -6.60
N VAL A 32 -15.72 -23.54 -6.65
CA VAL A 32 -15.20 -22.67 -5.59
C VAL A 32 -15.95 -22.90 -4.27
N GLN A 33 -15.19 -23.00 -3.18
CA GLN A 33 -15.67 -23.20 -1.82
C GLN A 33 -15.33 -21.98 -0.95
N VAL A 34 -16.05 -21.80 0.17
CA VAL A 34 -15.75 -20.72 1.13
C VAL A 34 -14.29 -20.80 1.61
N THR A 35 -13.81 -22.01 1.89
CA THR A 35 -12.43 -22.27 2.37
C THR A 35 -11.35 -21.97 1.35
N ASP A 36 -11.67 -21.81 0.06
CA ASP A 36 -10.70 -21.37 -0.94
C ASP A 36 -10.19 -19.94 -0.68
N LEU A 37 -10.94 -19.13 0.09
CA LEU A 37 -10.48 -17.83 0.57
C LEU A 37 -9.14 -17.93 1.29
N LEU A 38 -8.94 -19.00 2.07
CA LEU A 38 -7.73 -19.24 2.87
C LEU A 38 -6.50 -19.57 2.02
N GLN A 39 -6.69 -19.95 0.75
CA GLN A 39 -5.59 -20.25 -0.18
C GLN A 39 -5.08 -19.00 -0.90
N VAL A 40 -5.83 -17.89 -0.85
CA VAL A 40 -5.52 -16.70 -1.62
C VAL A 40 -4.29 -16.00 -1.05
N LYS A 41 -3.30 -15.82 -1.91
CA LYS A 41 -2.11 -15.02 -1.65
C LYS A 41 -2.32 -13.64 -2.25
N GLN A 42 -2.46 -12.61 -1.43
CA GLN A 42 -2.67 -11.24 -1.92
C GLN A 42 -1.31 -10.57 -2.12
N LEU A 43 -1.05 -10.06 -3.32
CA LEU A 43 0.20 -9.37 -3.63
C LEU A 43 0.00 -7.86 -3.60
N SER A 44 1.02 -7.12 -3.17
CA SER A 44 1.04 -5.66 -3.21
C SER A 44 2.47 -5.13 -3.08
N GLY A 45 2.65 -3.80 -3.22
CA GLY A 45 3.90 -3.12 -2.90
C GLY A 45 5.10 -3.67 -3.68
N VAL A 46 5.01 -3.65 -5.01
CA VAL A 46 6.12 -4.06 -5.88
C VAL A 46 7.14 -2.93 -6.06
N SER A 47 8.44 -3.28 -6.03
CA SER A 47 9.54 -2.38 -6.41
C SER A 47 10.67 -3.15 -7.09
N ILE A 48 11.23 -2.59 -8.16
CA ILE A 48 12.33 -3.18 -8.91
C ILE A 48 13.64 -2.88 -8.18
N ARG A 49 14.47 -3.90 -8.00
CA ARG A 49 15.81 -3.75 -7.44
C ARG A 49 16.64 -2.80 -8.32
N PRO A 50 17.39 -1.84 -7.75
CA PRO A 50 18.37 -1.08 -8.52
C PRO A 50 19.27 -2.02 -9.34
N GLY A 51 19.27 -1.82 -10.66
CA GLY A 51 19.92 -2.72 -11.62
C GLY A 51 18.95 -3.53 -12.49
N GLY A 52 17.71 -3.80 -12.05
CA GLY A 52 16.66 -4.40 -12.88
C GLY A 52 16.67 -5.93 -13.00
N GLN A 53 17.26 -6.66 -12.04
CA GLN A 53 17.37 -8.13 -12.07
C GLN A 53 16.22 -8.84 -11.33
N GLU A 54 15.70 -8.23 -10.28
CA GLU A 54 14.70 -8.80 -9.38
C GLU A 54 13.68 -7.72 -8.99
N ALA A 55 12.46 -8.13 -8.64
CA ALA A 55 11.49 -7.28 -7.98
C ALA A 55 11.21 -7.78 -6.56
N LEU A 56 11.09 -6.85 -5.62
CA LEU A 56 10.58 -7.08 -4.27
C LEU A 56 9.06 -6.92 -4.29
N VAL A 57 8.33 -7.85 -3.68
CA VAL A 57 6.87 -7.81 -3.57
C VAL A 57 6.42 -8.23 -2.17
N SER A 58 5.36 -7.60 -1.66
CA SER A 58 4.70 -8.03 -0.43
C SER A 58 3.64 -9.07 -0.74
N VAL A 59 3.63 -10.16 0.02
CA VAL A 59 2.67 -11.27 -0.10
C VAL A 59 1.97 -11.45 1.24
N ASN A 60 0.68 -11.17 1.27
CA ASN A 60 -0.17 -11.38 2.43
C ASN A 60 -0.86 -12.75 2.33
N ASN A 61 -0.60 -13.59 3.33
CA ASN A 61 -1.07 -14.95 3.47
C ASN A 61 -2.13 -15.03 4.57
N ILE A 62 -3.04 -15.99 4.47
CA ILE A 62 -3.95 -16.35 5.56
C ILE A 62 -3.44 -17.66 6.16
N GLU A 63 -3.04 -17.62 7.42
CA GLU A 63 -2.44 -18.76 8.11
C GLU A 63 -3.27 -19.11 9.36
N PRO A 64 -3.48 -20.40 9.67
CA PRO A 64 -4.17 -20.79 10.90
C PRO A 64 -3.36 -20.35 12.12
N GLU A 65 -4.05 -19.96 13.19
CA GLU A 65 -3.39 -19.73 14.47
C GLU A 65 -3.03 -21.06 15.13
N ALA A 66 -1.81 -21.16 15.65
CA ALA A 66 -1.30 -22.41 16.22
C ALA A 66 -2.15 -22.93 17.39
N GLU A 67 -2.81 -22.02 18.11
CA GLU A 67 -3.57 -22.32 19.33
C GLU A 67 -5.08 -22.48 19.07
N SER A 68 -5.56 -22.27 17.84
CA SER A 68 -6.98 -22.40 17.51
C SER A 68 -7.23 -22.91 16.09
N LYS A 69 -8.06 -23.95 15.99
CA LYS A 69 -8.52 -24.48 14.69
C LYS A 69 -9.55 -23.60 13.97
N TRP A 70 -10.04 -22.56 14.62
CA TRP A 70 -11.07 -21.67 14.09
C TRP A 70 -10.55 -20.26 13.79
N GLU A 71 -9.39 -19.90 14.33
CA GLU A 71 -8.80 -18.59 14.14
C GLU A 71 -7.75 -18.63 13.04
N TYR A 72 -7.74 -17.58 12.23
CA TYR A 72 -6.78 -17.36 11.17
C TYR A 72 -6.22 -15.95 11.32
N ARG A 73 -4.96 -15.79 10.94
CA ARG A 73 -4.28 -14.50 10.94
C ARG A 73 -3.69 -14.20 9.58
N TYR A 74 -3.57 -12.91 9.30
CA TYR A 74 -2.80 -12.44 8.18
C TYR A 74 -1.30 -12.49 8.49
N GLN A 75 -0.53 -13.02 7.55
CA GLN A 75 0.92 -13.04 7.57
C GLN A 75 1.46 -12.38 6.30
N ASN A 76 1.99 -11.17 6.43
CA ASN A 76 2.65 -10.45 5.36
C ASN A 76 4.14 -10.78 5.31
N GLN A 77 4.62 -11.18 4.13
CA GLN A 77 6.01 -11.53 3.87
C GLN A 77 6.55 -10.74 2.67
N LEU A 78 7.84 -10.46 2.68
CA LEU A 78 8.52 -9.93 1.50
C LEU A 78 9.09 -11.08 0.68
N TRP A 79 8.94 -10.99 -0.64
CA TRP A 79 9.40 -11.98 -1.60
C TRP A 79 10.24 -11.30 -2.68
N LEU A 80 11.27 -12.02 -3.16
CA LEU A 80 12.02 -11.63 -4.35
C LEU A 80 11.58 -12.46 -5.54
N VAL A 81 11.27 -11.78 -6.63
CA VAL A 81 10.84 -12.37 -7.90
C VAL A 81 11.87 -12.02 -8.98
N PRO A 82 12.57 -13.00 -9.56
CA PRO A 82 13.48 -12.76 -10.67
C PRO A 82 12.76 -12.18 -11.89
N LEU A 83 13.38 -11.20 -12.55
CA LEU A 83 12.86 -10.56 -13.76
C LEU A 83 13.45 -11.21 -15.02
N GLY A 84 12.74 -11.12 -16.15
CA GLY A 84 13.16 -11.71 -17.42
C GLY A 84 12.88 -13.22 -17.54
N GLY A 85 11.99 -13.76 -16.70
CA GLY A 85 11.54 -15.16 -16.77
C GLY A 85 12.55 -16.21 -16.30
N LYS A 86 13.62 -15.79 -15.61
CA LYS A 86 14.69 -16.69 -15.14
C LYS A 86 14.63 -16.91 -13.63
N GLY A 87 14.07 -18.03 -13.20
CA GLY A 87 14.10 -18.45 -11.79
C GLY A 87 12.71 -18.48 -11.15
N LYS A 88 12.67 -18.76 -9.85
CA LYS A 88 11.42 -18.87 -9.08
C LYS A 88 11.36 -17.78 -8.01
N PRO A 89 10.16 -17.23 -7.72
CA PRO A 89 9.95 -16.41 -6.54
C PRO A 89 10.47 -17.11 -5.28
N ARG A 90 11.10 -16.36 -4.38
CA ARG A 90 11.58 -16.87 -3.08
C ARG A 90 11.19 -15.94 -1.94
N PRO A 91 10.82 -16.48 -0.77
CA PRO A 91 10.59 -15.64 0.40
C PRO A 91 11.91 -15.04 0.85
N LEU A 92 11.86 -13.78 1.26
CA LEU A 92 12.99 -13.05 1.81
C LEU A 92 12.87 -12.91 3.34
N THR A 93 11.65 -12.96 3.87
CA THR A 93 11.37 -12.87 5.31
C THR A 93 10.67 -14.12 5.83
N GLY A 94 10.87 -14.41 7.12
CA GLY A 94 10.27 -15.56 7.80
C GLY A 94 8.79 -15.37 8.16
N LYS A 95 8.39 -15.88 9.33
CA LYS A 95 6.98 -15.93 9.77
C LYS A 95 6.46 -14.62 10.38
N ASP A 96 7.35 -13.73 10.79
CA ASP A 96 6.95 -12.45 11.35
C ASP A 96 6.48 -11.50 10.26
N ASN A 97 5.42 -10.74 10.56
CA ASN A 97 4.87 -9.74 9.66
C ASN A 97 5.94 -8.72 9.26
N ALA A 98 6.28 -8.69 7.97
CA ALA A 98 7.22 -7.75 7.37
C ALA A 98 6.54 -6.95 6.26
N GLY A 99 6.79 -5.64 6.18
CA GLY A 99 6.21 -4.78 5.16
C GLY A 99 6.94 -3.45 4.98
N GLN A 100 6.36 -2.54 4.18
CA GLN A 100 6.88 -1.19 3.93
C GLN A 100 8.36 -1.18 3.54
N ALA A 101 8.72 -2.04 2.59
CA ALA A 101 10.11 -2.26 2.23
C ALA A 101 10.63 -1.20 1.24
N ALA A 102 11.91 -0.86 1.37
CA ALA A 102 12.62 0.07 0.50
C ALA A 102 14.03 -0.44 0.20
N TRP A 103 14.39 -0.46 -1.09
CA TRP A 103 15.73 -0.79 -1.55
C TRP A 103 16.74 0.28 -1.16
N SER A 104 17.93 -0.14 -0.72
CA SER A 104 19.09 0.75 -0.69
C SER A 104 19.45 1.17 -2.13
N PRO A 105 20.04 2.36 -2.34
CA PRO A 105 20.35 2.87 -3.69
C PRO A 105 21.27 1.95 -4.51
N ASP A 106 22.15 1.20 -3.84
CA ASP A 106 23.05 0.22 -4.45
C ASP A 106 22.39 -1.16 -4.72
N GLY A 107 21.14 -1.33 -4.29
CA GLY A 107 20.38 -2.57 -4.41
C GLY A 107 20.95 -3.75 -3.61
N GLN A 108 21.83 -3.54 -2.61
CA GLN A 108 22.42 -4.62 -1.81
C GLN A 108 21.66 -4.90 -0.52
N GLN A 109 20.81 -3.97 -0.07
CA GLN A 109 20.07 -4.07 1.18
C GLN A 109 18.61 -3.67 0.98
N ILE A 110 17.77 -4.17 1.89
CA ILE A 110 16.38 -3.77 2.00
C ILE A 110 16.14 -3.28 3.44
N ALA A 111 15.62 -2.07 3.56
CA ALA A 111 15.00 -1.60 4.79
C ALA A 111 13.53 -2.04 4.79
N PHE A 112 13.02 -2.54 5.89
CA PHE A 112 11.61 -2.94 6.00
C PHE A 112 11.14 -2.84 7.46
N VAL A 113 9.83 -2.89 7.67
CA VAL A 113 9.22 -2.73 8.99
C VAL A 113 8.75 -4.08 9.54
N ARG A 114 9.09 -4.35 10.81
CA ARG A 114 8.57 -5.46 11.63
C ARG A 114 8.18 -4.91 13.01
N ASN A 115 7.27 -5.58 13.69
CA ASN A 115 6.98 -5.26 15.09
C ASN A 115 8.07 -5.86 15.99
N ALA A 116 8.61 -5.04 16.89
CA ALA A 116 9.47 -5.44 18.00
C ALA A 116 9.00 -4.71 19.26
N ASP A 117 8.81 -5.44 20.36
CA ASP A 117 8.27 -4.92 21.63
C ASP A 117 6.97 -4.11 21.45
N ASN A 118 6.02 -4.68 20.66
CA ASN A 118 4.73 -4.08 20.31
C ASN A 118 4.79 -2.73 19.58
N LYS A 119 5.93 -2.38 18.96
CA LYS A 119 6.08 -1.18 18.13
C LYS A 119 6.66 -1.52 16.77
N PRO A 120 6.23 -0.86 15.68
CA PRO A 120 6.88 -1.02 14.39
C PRO A 120 8.32 -0.48 14.50
N GLN A 121 9.28 -1.21 13.94
CA GLN A 121 10.68 -0.82 13.89
C GLN A 121 11.24 -1.14 12.50
N ILE A 122 12.25 -0.39 12.09
CA ILE A 122 12.96 -0.62 10.84
C ILE A 122 14.05 -1.67 11.07
N PHE A 123 14.10 -2.64 10.18
CA PHE A 123 15.11 -3.67 10.08
C PHE A 123 15.81 -3.56 8.73
N LEU A 124 17.09 -3.92 8.71
CA LEU A 124 17.86 -4.06 7.47
C LEU A 124 18.17 -5.51 7.19
N LEU A 125 18.04 -5.91 5.94
CA LEU A 125 18.43 -7.22 5.44
C LEU A 125 19.39 -7.07 4.26
N SER A 126 20.53 -7.76 4.35
CA SER A 126 21.52 -7.85 3.27
C SER A 126 21.14 -8.94 2.28
N LEU A 127 21.33 -8.67 0.99
CA LEU A 127 21.21 -9.70 -0.05
C LEU A 127 22.44 -10.59 -0.17
N GLY A 128 23.56 -10.23 0.46
CA GLY A 128 24.74 -11.09 0.59
C GLY A 128 24.52 -12.28 1.54
N GLY A 129 23.37 -12.34 2.23
CA GLY A 129 23.02 -13.35 3.21
C GLY A 129 23.10 -12.83 4.66
N GLY A 130 22.64 -13.68 5.58
CA GLY A 130 22.52 -13.35 7.01
C GLY A 130 21.09 -12.99 7.44
N GLU A 131 20.89 -12.92 8.75
CA GLU A 131 19.62 -12.53 9.36
C GLU A 131 19.41 -11.02 9.30
N ALA A 132 18.14 -10.60 9.29
CA ALA A 132 17.81 -9.19 9.35
C ALA A 132 18.23 -8.58 10.71
N ARG A 133 18.91 -7.44 10.68
CA ARG A 133 19.25 -6.69 11.89
C ARG A 133 18.21 -5.63 12.20
N GLN A 134 17.82 -5.51 13.46
CA GLN A 134 16.99 -4.40 13.91
C GLN A 134 17.82 -3.11 13.87
N LEU A 135 17.44 -2.15 13.02
CA LEU A 135 18.11 -0.86 12.92
C LEU A 135 17.63 0.07 14.02
N THR A 136 16.30 0.20 14.17
CA THR A 136 15.72 1.15 15.13
C THR A 136 15.22 0.46 16.39
N ARG A 137 15.45 1.12 17.53
CA ARG A 137 14.82 0.83 18.83
C ARG A 137 14.11 2.10 19.31
N PHE A 138 13.34 2.73 18.44
CA PHE A 138 12.82 4.07 18.68
C PHE A 138 11.57 4.02 19.54
N LYS A 139 11.50 4.89 20.56
CA LYS A 139 10.41 4.91 21.56
C LYS A 139 9.02 5.13 20.97
N TYR A 140 8.91 5.78 19.80
CA TYR A 140 7.65 6.00 19.10
C TYR A 140 7.36 5.00 17.97
N GLY A 141 8.26 4.02 17.78
CA GLY A 141 8.27 3.17 16.60
C GLY A 141 8.79 3.90 15.35
N ALA A 142 9.05 3.17 14.28
CA ALA A 142 9.56 3.68 13.02
C ALA A 142 8.93 2.94 11.84
N SER A 143 8.42 3.71 10.87
CA SER A 143 7.68 3.23 9.71
C SER A 143 8.02 4.04 8.45
N ASN A 144 7.63 3.53 7.27
CA ASN A 144 7.83 4.17 5.96
C ASN A 144 9.29 4.58 5.68
N PRO A 145 10.24 3.62 5.72
CA PRO A 145 11.65 3.93 5.46
C PRO A 145 11.87 4.44 4.04
N VAL A 146 12.64 5.51 3.90
CA VAL A 146 13.14 6.03 2.63
C VAL A 146 14.64 6.22 2.76
N TRP A 147 15.41 5.61 1.86
CA TRP A 147 16.87 5.77 1.85
C TRP A 147 17.27 7.14 1.32
N SER A 148 18.34 7.72 1.89
CA SER A 148 19.03 8.83 1.26
C SER A 148 19.68 8.37 -0.06
N PRO A 149 19.87 9.27 -1.05
CA PRO A 149 20.47 8.91 -2.34
C PRO A 149 21.88 8.29 -2.22
N ASP A 150 22.63 8.67 -1.18
CA ASP A 150 23.96 8.13 -0.88
C ASP A 150 23.94 6.82 -0.06
N GLY A 151 22.76 6.34 0.33
CA GLY A 151 22.58 5.13 1.12
C GLY A 151 23.01 5.22 2.58
N ARG A 152 23.42 6.39 3.08
CA ARG A 152 23.97 6.53 4.45
C ARG A 152 22.91 6.78 5.52
N LYS A 153 21.72 7.20 5.14
CA LYS A 153 20.65 7.60 6.06
C LYS A 153 19.32 7.00 5.65
N ILE A 154 18.44 6.86 6.63
CA ILE A 154 17.04 6.50 6.42
C ILE A 154 16.16 7.59 7.03
N LEU A 155 15.31 8.17 6.19
CA LEU A 155 14.16 8.97 6.59
C LEU A 155 13.01 8.03 6.95
N PHE A 156 12.30 8.30 8.03
CA PHE A 156 11.14 7.52 8.43
C PHE A 156 10.11 8.37 9.15
N SER A 157 8.91 7.83 9.33
CA SER A 157 7.86 8.44 10.14
C SER A 157 7.58 7.69 11.43
N ALA A 158 7.24 8.43 12.48
CA ALA A 158 6.76 7.86 13.75
C ALA A 158 5.43 8.53 14.15
N SER A 159 4.52 7.74 14.72
CA SER A 159 3.24 8.22 15.24
C SER A 159 3.40 8.56 16.72
N VAL A 160 3.30 9.85 17.06
CA VAL A 160 3.53 10.36 18.42
C VAL A 160 2.21 10.82 19.02
N GLY A 161 1.83 10.25 20.15
CA GLY A 161 0.62 10.66 20.87
C GLY A 161 0.74 12.08 21.44
N LEU A 162 -0.38 12.81 21.55
CA LEU A 162 -0.44 14.22 21.97
C LEU A 162 0.38 14.52 23.24
N LYS A 163 0.27 13.68 24.27
CA LYS A 163 0.95 13.89 25.56
C LYS A 163 2.45 13.60 25.49
N GLU A 164 2.83 12.59 24.71
CA GLU A 164 4.22 12.28 24.44
C GLU A 164 4.89 13.41 23.66
N LEU A 165 4.20 13.91 22.64
CA LEU A 165 4.64 15.04 21.84
C LEU A 165 4.84 16.30 22.70
N ALA A 166 3.89 16.59 23.61
CA ALA A 166 3.98 17.75 24.48
C ALA A 166 5.21 17.73 25.41
N LYS A 167 5.68 16.54 25.79
CA LYS A 167 6.83 16.34 26.71
C LYS A 167 8.17 16.17 25.98
N ASP A 168 8.17 15.93 24.68
CA ASP A 168 9.38 15.69 23.91
C ASP A 168 10.00 17.01 23.44
N SER A 169 11.12 17.42 24.04
CA SER A 169 11.79 18.68 23.70
C SER A 169 12.40 18.72 22.29
N SER A 170 12.60 17.57 21.64
CA SER A 170 13.09 17.52 20.25
C SER A 170 11.98 17.85 19.25
N LEU A 171 10.74 17.45 19.57
CA LEU A 171 9.55 17.70 18.75
C LEU A 171 8.79 18.95 19.18
N ASN A 172 8.87 19.33 20.46
CA ASN A 172 8.22 20.50 21.04
C ASN A 172 9.25 21.29 21.89
N PRO A 173 10.13 22.09 21.27
CA PRO A 173 11.19 22.80 21.99
C PRO A 173 10.69 23.73 23.12
N GLY A 174 9.48 24.29 22.96
CA GLY A 174 8.87 25.14 23.98
C GLY A 174 8.16 24.39 25.10
N LEU A 175 8.04 23.06 25.02
CA LEU A 175 7.30 22.20 25.95
C LEU A 175 5.88 22.72 26.28
N GLY A 176 5.28 23.42 25.32
CA GLY A 176 3.98 24.04 25.43
C GLY A 176 2.84 23.12 24.98
N ALA A 177 1.62 23.49 25.32
CA ALA A 177 0.42 22.84 24.80
C ALA A 177 0.10 23.33 23.37
N PRO A 178 -0.73 22.60 22.60
CA PRO A 178 -1.18 23.07 21.28
C PRO A 178 -1.93 24.40 21.40
N ARG A 179 -1.85 25.22 20.35
CA ARG A 179 -2.50 26.55 20.29
C ARG A 179 -4.00 26.48 19.99
N TRP A 180 -4.43 25.44 19.28
CA TRP A 180 -5.83 25.18 18.98
C TRP A 180 -6.57 24.56 20.19
N PRO A 181 -7.88 24.83 20.38
CA PRO A 181 -8.62 24.30 21.52
C PRO A 181 -8.78 22.78 21.41
N LEU A 182 -8.56 22.06 22.53
CA LEU A 182 -8.89 20.62 22.65
C LEU A 182 -10.38 20.35 22.89
N GLU A 183 -11.21 21.39 22.83
CA GLU A 183 -12.66 21.33 23.08
C GLU A 183 -13.03 20.70 24.44
N LYS A 184 -12.08 20.70 25.40
CA LYS A 184 -12.30 20.18 26.75
C LYS A 184 -12.93 21.27 27.64
N PRO A 185 -14.15 21.09 28.17
CA PRO A 185 -14.81 22.08 29.00
C PRO A 185 -13.97 22.48 30.23
N GLY A 186 -13.85 23.79 30.49
CA GLY A 186 -13.10 24.32 31.63
C GLY A 186 -11.58 24.41 31.45
N PHE A 187 -11.05 24.10 30.26
CA PHE A 187 -9.60 24.17 29.98
C PHE A 187 -9.29 25.04 28.74
N PRO A 188 -9.33 26.38 28.85
CA PRO A 188 -9.17 27.27 27.70
C PRO A 188 -7.75 27.31 27.12
N LYS A 189 -6.73 26.87 27.87
CA LYS A 189 -5.31 26.93 27.49
C LYS A 189 -4.64 25.56 27.31
N ASN A 190 -5.42 24.48 27.25
CA ASN A 190 -4.90 23.11 27.09
C ASN A 190 -3.90 22.65 28.18
N GLU A 191 -3.91 23.26 29.37
CA GLU A 191 -2.99 22.97 30.47
C GLU A 191 -3.01 21.49 30.90
N GLN A 192 -4.12 20.79 30.70
CA GLN A 192 -4.30 19.36 30.96
C GLN A 192 -3.42 18.42 30.10
N VAL A 193 -2.83 18.93 29.03
CA VAL A 193 -1.89 18.16 28.19
C VAL A 193 -0.52 18.07 28.85
N LEU A 194 -0.18 19.09 29.64
CA LEU A 194 1.10 19.19 30.32
C LEU A 194 1.10 18.29 31.56
N ALA A 195 2.29 17.88 31.99
CA ALA A 195 2.43 17.03 33.16
C ALA A 195 1.92 17.75 34.43
N SER A 196 1.12 17.04 35.23
CA SER A 196 0.74 17.47 36.59
C SER A 196 1.65 16.77 37.59
N ASN A 197 2.12 17.51 38.60
CA ASN A 197 2.88 16.94 39.72
C ASN A 197 1.98 16.51 40.90
N ALA A 198 0.65 16.65 40.78
CA ALA A 198 -0.27 16.29 41.85
C ALA A 198 -0.38 14.77 42.03
N ALA A 199 -0.35 14.31 43.28
CA ALA A 199 -0.58 12.90 43.59
C ALA A 199 -2.04 12.51 43.27
N PRO A 200 -2.30 11.34 42.64
CA PRO A 200 -3.66 10.88 42.39
C PRO A 200 -4.44 10.64 43.70
N ASN A 201 -5.51 11.40 43.93
CA ASN A 201 -6.41 11.21 45.08
C ASN A 201 -7.87 11.55 44.69
N PRO A 202 -8.80 10.58 44.70
CA PRO A 202 -10.19 10.81 44.30
C PRO A 202 -10.97 11.72 45.27
N ASN A 203 -10.48 11.88 46.50
CA ASN A 203 -11.08 12.73 47.54
C ASN A 203 -10.20 13.95 47.86
N GLY A 204 -9.17 14.22 47.05
CA GLY A 204 -8.22 15.31 47.27
C GLY A 204 -8.70 16.65 46.72
N SER A 205 -7.76 17.57 46.56
CA SER A 205 -7.94 18.80 45.80
C SER A 205 -8.32 18.53 44.34
N MET A 206 -8.86 19.54 43.64
CA MET A 206 -9.20 19.41 42.22
C MET A 206 -8.01 18.95 41.35
N ALA A 207 -6.78 19.30 41.71
CA ALA A 207 -5.58 18.86 40.98
C ALA A 207 -5.32 17.35 41.17
N GLU A 208 -5.51 16.84 42.39
CA GLU A 208 -5.33 15.43 42.73
C GLU A 208 -6.46 14.56 42.17
N ILE A 209 -7.71 15.06 42.19
CA ILE A 209 -8.85 14.40 41.54
C ILE A 209 -8.61 14.27 40.04
N ARG A 210 -8.11 15.33 39.38
CA ARG A 210 -7.76 15.28 37.94
C ARG A 210 -6.63 14.28 37.67
N ALA A 211 -5.61 14.21 38.53
CA ALA A 211 -4.55 13.22 38.41
C ALA A 211 -5.08 11.78 38.56
N TYR A 212 -6.03 11.57 39.48
CA TYR A 212 -6.73 10.28 39.63
C TYR A 212 -7.57 9.89 38.40
N LEU A 213 -8.38 10.82 37.88
CA LEU A 213 -9.18 10.57 36.68
C LEU A 213 -8.32 10.34 35.44
N GLU A 214 -7.16 10.99 35.38
CA GLU A 214 -6.18 10.79 34.32
C GLU A 214 -5.58 9.38 34.34
N LEU A 215 -5.28 8.81 35.52
CA LEU A 215 -4.90 7.40 35.63
C LEU A 215 -6.00 6.47 35.12
N ASN A 216 -7.27 6.75 35.44
CA ASN A 216 -8.38 5.94 34.91
C ASN A 216 -8.48 5.98 33.38
N ALA A 217 -8.17 7.13 32.76
CA ALA A 217 -8.10 7.24 31.31
C ALA A 217 -6.91 6.47 30.73
N GLN A 218 -5.72 6.54 31.37
CA GLN A 218 -4.52 5.79 30.97
C GLN A 218 -4.71 4.28 31.10
N ASP A 219 -5.34 3.81 32.18
CA ASP A 219 -5.71 2.42 32.41
C ASP A 219 -6.88 1.95 31.52
N ARG A 220 -7.41 2.82 30.65
CA ARG A 220 -8.56 2.56 29.78
C ARG A 220 -9.83 2.13 30.52
N LYS A 221 -10.00 2.51 31.80
CA LYS A 221 -11.23 2.30 32.58
C LYS A 221 -12.39 3.17 32.09
N ALA A 222 -12.07 4.31 31.47
CA ALA A 222 -13.00 5.16 30.75
C ALA A 222 -12.32 5.77 29.52
N LYS A 223 -13.08 5.97 28.43
CA LYS A 223 -12.62 6.70 27.25
C LYS A 223 -12.93 8.18 27.42
N VAL A 224 -11.91 9.04 27.42
CA VAL A 224 -12.08 10.50 27.44
C VAL A 224 -12.03 11.02 26.02
N ILE A 225 -13.14 11.57 25.54
CA ILE A 225 -13.30 12.01 24.15
C ILE A 225 -13.59 13.50 24.13
N ASN A 226 -12.65 14.27 23.58
CA ASN A 226 -12.81 15.72 23.38
C ASN A 226 -12.53 16.14 21.93
N LYS A 227 -12.35 15.18 21.01
CA LYS A 227 -12.09 15.45 19.59
C LYS A 227 -13.35 15.21 18.76
N LEU A 228 -13.48 15.91 17.63
CA LEU A 228 -14.63 15.77 16.74
C LEU A 228 -14.65 14.41 16.03
N ASN A 229 -13.50 13.95 15.53
CA ASN A 229 -13.40 12.70 14.79
C ASN A 229 -13.07 11.56 15.76
N PHE A 230 -14.04 11.19 16.60
CA PHE A 230 -13.88 10.18 17.65
C PHE A 230 -14.42 8.79 17.29
N GLN A 231 -15.26 8.68 16.26
CA GLN A 231 -15.78 7.40 15.79
C GLN A 231 -14.79 6.77 14.82
N GLU A 232 -14.46 5.51 15.07
CA GLU A 232 -13.75 4.62 14.17
C GLU A 232 -14.72 3.51 13.72
N GLU A 233 -14.35 2.72 12.72
CA GLU A 233 -15.26 1.73 12.09
C GLU A 233 -15.96 0.79 13.08
N ALA A 234 -15.22 0.30 14.09
CA ALA A 234 -15.72 -0.65 15.08
C ALA A 234 -15.62 -0.16 16.53
N THR A 235 -15.16 1.08 16.75
CA THR A 235 -14.92 1.59 18.10
C THR A 235 -14.95 3.11 18.17
N THR A 236 -14.70 3.64 19.36
CA THR A 236 -14.48 5.07 19.58
C THR A 236 -13.10 5.30 20.18
N SER A 237 -12.46 6.41 19.84
CA SER A 237 -11.15 6.78 20.38
C SER A 237 -11.09 8.26 20.66
N GLY A 238 -10.49 8.62 21.80
CA GLY A 238 -10.10 9.99 22.13
C GLY A 238 -8.65 10.31 21.75
N ASP A 239 -7.91 9.31 21.24
CA ASP A 239 -6.48 9.43 21.02
C ASP A 239 -6.18 10.36 19.84
N LEU A 240 -5.23 11.26 20.07
CA LEU A 240 -4.69 12.17 19.06
C LEU A 240 -3.23 11.81 18.83
N ASN A 241 -2.92 11.42 17.59
CA ASN A 241 -1.58 11.07 17.16
C ASN A 241 -1.11 11.98 16.03
N PHE A 242 0.20 12.25 16.02
CA PHE A 242 0.89 13.14 15.10
C PHE A 242 2.02 12.37 14.42
N ALA A 243 1.95 12.26 13.09
CA ALA A 243 3.03 11.67 12.31
C ALA A 243 4.16 12.69 12.18
N HIS A 244 5.33 12.36 12.72
CA HIS A 244 6.56 13.16 12.63
C HIS A 244 7.62 12.45 11.79
N LEU A 245 8.51 13.24 11.17
CA LEU A 245 9.58 12.74 10.32
C LEU A 245 10.91 12.78 11.06
N PHE A 246 11.69 11.72 10.90
CA PHE A 246 12.98 11.54 11.54
C PHE A 246 13.99 11.02 10.53
N VAL A 247 15.25 11.35 10.74
CA VAL A 247 16.36 10.78 9.98
C VAL A 247 17.29 10.04 10.95
N VAL A 248 17.69 8.84 10.57
CA VAL A 248 18.66 8.03 11.31
C VAL A 248 19.79 7.60 10.38
N ASP A 249 20.97 7.41 10.95
CA ASP A 249 22.10 6.80 10.26
C ASP A 249 21.79 5.33 9.94
N ALA A 250 22.03 4.93 8.70
CA ALA A 250 21.65 3.61 8.22
C ALA A 250 22.56 2.51 8.73
N GLU A 251 23.77 2.81 9.21
CA GLU A 251 24.70 1.83 9.76
C GLU A 251 24.38 1.57 11.23
N THR A 252 24.40 2.62 12.04
CA THR A 252 24.27 2.52 13.50
C THR A 252 22.83 2.41 13.97
N GLY A 253 21.89 3.10 13.31
CA GLY A 253 20.48 3.14 13.74
C GLY A 253 20.24 3.88 15.07
N LEU A 254 21.27 4.47 15.67
CA LEU A 254 21.20 5.11 16.97
C LEU A 254 20.80 6.58 16.87
N SER A 255 20.07 7.05 17.88
CA SER A 255 19.70 8.46 18.06
C SER A 255 19.01 9.11 16.85
N PRO A 256 17.82 8.64 16.42
CA PRO A 256 17.04 9.31 15.38
C PRO A 256 16.88 10.80 15.64
N LYS A 257 17.13 11.62 14.62
CA LYS A 257 17.01 13.08 14.69
C LYS A 257 15.68 13.52 14.12
N ALA A 258 14.91 14.27 14.92
CA ALA A 258 13.67 14.88 14.46
C ALA A 258 13.94 15.89 13.34
N VAL A 259 13.22 15.75 12.23
CA VAL A 259 13.22 16.72 11.11
C VAL A 259 12.07 17.70 11.26
N THR A 260 10.92 17.23 11.74
CA THR A 260 9.71 18.04 11.92
C THR A 260 9.33 18.19 13.39
N LYS A 261 8.58 19.23 13.71
CA LYS A 261 8.28 19.68 15.08
C LYS A 261 6.86 20.24 15.17
N GLY A 262 6.35 20.41 16.39
CA GLY A 262 5.05 21.01 16.68
C GLY A 262 3.87 20.06 16.51
N PHE A 263 2.66 20.57 16.74
CA PHE A 263 1.43 19.78 16.73
C PHE A 263 0.83 19.65 15.32
N TYR A 264 1.63 19.12 14.38
CA TYR A 264 1.27 18.92 12.97
C TYR A 264 1.40 17.46 12.56
N ARG A 265 0.72 17.10 11.47
CA ARG A 265 0.88 15.79 10.84
C ARG A 265 1.69 15.96 9.55
N PHE A 266 2.77 15.19 9.45
CA PHE A 266 3.64 15.17 8.28
C PHE A 266 3.55 13.83 7.57
N GLY A 267 3.73 13.84 6.25
CA GLY A 267 3.68 12.62 5.43
C GLY A 267 4.31 12.81 4.06
N ASN A 268 4.24 11.76 3.23
CA ASN A 268 4.71 11.77 1.84
C ASN A 268 6.13 12.34 1.66
N ALA A 269 7.03 11.98 2.57
CA ALA A 269 8.35 12.56 2.62
C ALA A 269 9.33 11.83 1.70
N GLN A 270 10.18 12.57 1.00
CA GLN A 270 11.28 12.03 0.18
C GLN A 270 12.48 12.96 0.22
N PHE A 271 13.69 12.39 0.09
CA PHE A 271 14.90 13.18 -0.06
C PHE A 271 14.93 13.94 -1.40
N SER A 272 15.57 15.10 -1.40
CA SER A 272 16.10 15.70 -2.62
C SER A 272 17.19 14.80 -3.23
N PRO A 273 17.44 14.85 -4.54
CA PRO A 273 18.46 14.00 -5.17
C PRO A 273 19.88 14.17 -4.63
N ASP A 274 20.19 15.33 -4.04
CA ASP A 274 21.47 15.59 -3.35
C ASP A 274 21.50 15.12 -1.88
N GLY A 275 20.37 14.63 -1.36
CA GLY A 275 20.22 14.17 0.03
C GLY A 275 20.30 15.26 1.10
N GLN A 276 20.34 16.54 0.73
CA GLN A 276 20.51 17.65 1.69
C GLN A 276 19.18 18.16 2.26
N SER A 277 18.08 17.93 1.57
CA SER A 277 16.75 18.38 1.94
C SER A 277 15.72 17.26 1.80
N ILE A 278 14.52 17.51 2.32
CA ILE A 278 13.35 16.68 2.04
C ILE A 278 12.20 17.55 1.51
N VAL A 279 11.35 16.95 0.70
CA VAL A 279 10.00 17.47 0.44
C VAL A 279 8.99 16.60 1.18
N CYS A 280 7.97 17.20 1.80
CA CYS A 280 6.92 16.48 2.51
C CYS A 280 5.59 17.23 2.49
N THR A 281 4.50 16.58 2.88
CA THR A 281 3.18 17.22 3.08
C THR A 281 2.94 17.51 4.56
N SER A 282 2.20 18.58 4.86
CA SER A 282 1.68 18.91 6.20
C SER A 282 0.28 19.54 6.09
N ASN A 283 -0.47 19.61 7.19
CA ASN A 283 -1.61 20.54 7.29
C ASN A 283 -1.14 22.00 7.11
N LEU A 284 -1.99 22.85 6.55
CA LEU A 284 -1.68 24.27 6.28
C LEU A 284 -1.74 25.14 7.55
N ASP A 285 -2.84 25.05 8.31
CA ASP A 285 -3.11 25.91 9.47
C ASP A 285 -2.79 25.19 10.80
N ASP A 286 -1.94 25.83 11.62
CA ASP A 286 -1.46 25.33 12.91
C ASP A 286 -2.26 25.80 14.12
N SER A 287 -3.22 26.68 13.88
CA SER A 287 -4.12 27.26 14.88
C SER A 287 -5.46 26.53 14.95
N GLN A 288 -5.66 25.54 14.08
CA GLN A 288 -6.86 24.71 14.04
C GLN A 288 -6.63 23.32 14.61
N HIS A 289 -7.69 22.78 15.23
CA HIS A 289 -7.68 21.39 15.69
C HIS A 289 -7.42 20.47 14.48
N PRO A 290 -6.60 19.41 14.59
CA PRO A 290 -6.24 18.54 13.46
C PRO A 290 -7.41 17.84 12.76
N ASP A 291 -8.58 17.80 13.39
CA ASP A 291 -9.83 17.28 12.80
C ASP A 291 -10.57 18.32 11.94
N LYS A 292 -10.24 19.60 12.10
CA LYS A 292 -10.78 20.74 11.32
C LYS A 292 -9.82 21.23 10.24
N ALA A 293 -8.52 20.92 10.37
CA ALA A 293 -7.50 21.30 9.41
C ALA A 293 -7.62 20.45 8.13
N LEU A 294 -8.45 20.90 7.19
CA LEU A 294 -8.70 20.21 5.93
C LEU A 294 -7.73 20.61 4.81
N GLU A 295 -7.15 21.81 4.84
CA GLU A 295 -6.11 22.20 3.89
C GLU A 295 -4.77 21.53 4.18
N SER A 296 -4.03 21.22 3.11
CA SER A 296 -2.66 20.73 3.19
C SER A 296 -1.70 21.63 2.42
N GLN A 297 -0.41 21.45 2.67
CA GLN A 297 0.68 22.16 2.03
C GLN A 297 1.82 21.19 1.71
N ILE A 298 2.68 21.59 0.76
CA ILE A 298 3.94 20.91 0.47
C ILE A 298 5.09 21.81 0.96
N LEU A 299 5.97 21.21 1.75
CA LEU A 299 7.10 21.85 2.40
C LEU A 299 8.42 21.35 1.83
N TRP A 300 9.43 22.20 1.82
CA TRP A 300 10.84 21.88 1.62
C TRP A 300 11.61 22.13 2.90
N ILE A 301 12.33 21.13 3.42
CA ILE A 301 13.06 21.23 4.70
C ILE A 301 14.52 20.89 4.48
N ASN A 302 15.41 21.83 4.80
CA ASN A 302 16.85 21.58 4.80
C ASN A 302 17.26 20.77 6.04
N LEU A 303 17.95 19.65 5.84
CA LEU A 303 18.28 18.73 6.93
C LEU A 303 19.42 19.19 7.84
N ALA A 304 20.29 20.08 7.36
CA ALA A 304 21.41 20.60 8.15
C ALA A 304 20.97 21.74 9.07
N THR A 305 20.16 22.66 8.57
CA THR A 305 19.75 23.86 9.30
C THR A 305 18.36 23.74 9.94
N GLY A 306 17.52 22.81 9.48
CA GLY A 306 16.11 22.74 9.84
C GLY A 306 15.25 23.84 9.20
N ALA A 307 15.82 24.67 8.31
CA ALA A 307 15.09 25.72 7.63
C ALA A 307 13.96 25.11 6.78
N THR A 308 12.74 25.59 6.99
CA THR A 308 11.53 25.10 6.34
C THR A 308 10.97 26.19 5.43
N LYS A 309 10.66 25.83 4.18
CA LYS A 309 10.01 26.68 3.18
C LYS A 309 8.70 26.01 2.73
N THR A 310 7.59 26.73 2.78
CA THR A 310 6.36 26.30 2.09
C THR A 310 6.54 26.48 0.58
N LEU A 311 6.41 25.39 -0.18
CA LEU A 311 6.42 25.42 -1.65
C LEU A 311 5.03 25.68 -2.20
N LEU A 312 4.02 25.03 -1.62
CA LEU A 312 2.63 25.10 -2.06
C LEU A 312 1.70 25.07 -0.84
N GLY A 313 0.71 25.96 -0.82
CA GLY A 313 -0.32 26.03 0.21
C GLY A 313 -1.29 27.16 -0.14
N ALA A 314 -2.60 26.89 -0.04
CA ALA A 314 -3.63 27.87 -0.36
C ALA A 314 -4.93 27.55 0.39
N PRO A 315 -5.72 28.56 0.82
CA PRO A 315 -7.01 28.35 1.46
C PRO A 315 -7.96 27.51 0.59
N GLY A 316 -8.72 26.61 1.22
CA GLY A 316 -9.68 25.73 0.56
C GLY A 316 -9.07 24.70 -0.41
N LYS A 317 -7.74 24.51 -0.40
CA LYS A 317 -7.02 23.60 -1.29
C LYS A 317 -6.26 22.52 -0.53
N THR A 318 -6.11 21.38 -1.20
CA THR A 318 -5.25 20.28 -0.76
C THR A 318 -4.14 20.10 -1.78
N PHE A 319 -2.94 19.83 -1.29
CA PHE A 319 -1.76 19.47 -2.07
C PHE A 319 -1.23 18.13 -1.55
N THR A 320 -1.18 17.13 -2.42
CA THR A 320 -0.88 15.73 -2.06
C THR A 320 0.06 15.08 -3.07
N SER A 321 0.57 13.89 -2.71
CA SER A 321 1.41 13.04 -3.57
C SER A 321 2.60 13.76 -4.24
N PRO A 322 3.40 14.58 -3.53
CA PRO A 322 4.57 15.22 -4.12
C PRO A 322 5.58 14.16 -4.59
N LYS A 323 6.07 14.29 -5.83
CA LYS A 323 7.13 13.46 -6.42
C LYS A 323 8.16 14.33 -7.12
N LEU A 324 9.36 14.38 -6.56
CA LEU A 324 10.50 15.01 -7.21
C LEU A 324 10.91 14.19 -8.43
N SER A 325 11.30 14.89 -9.49
CA SER A 325 11.93 14.26 -10.64
C SER A 325 13.33 13.73 -10.28
N PRO A 326 13.86 12.71 -10.98
CA PRO A 326 15.21 12.17 -10.76
C PRO A 326 16.31 13.22 -10.67
N SER A 327 16.26 14.27 -11.50
CA SER A 327 17.22 15.37 -11.48
C SER A 327 16.92 16.44 -10.43
N GLY A 328 15.76 16.36 -9.77
CA GLY A 328 15.30 17.33 -8.77
C GLY A 328 14.84 18.67 -9.35
N LYS A 329 14.74 18.81 -10.68
CA LYS A 329 14.33 20.06 -11.33
C LYS A 329 12.83 20.29 -11.25
N TRP A 330 12.06 19.20 -11.15
CA TRP A 330 10.61 19.26 -11.23
C TRP A 330 9.94 18.62 -10.02
N LEU A 331 8.73 19.11 -9.73
CA LEU A 331 7.81 18.51 -8.79
C LEU A 331 6.50 18.18 -9.51
N ALA A 332 6.15 16.89 -9.53
CA ALA A 332 4.79 16.44 -9.83
C ALA A 332 4.00 16.36 -8.52
N PHE A 333 2.76 16.82 -8.52
CA PHE A 333 1.90 16.79 -7.33
C PHE A 333 0.43 16.82 -7.73
N GLN A 334 -0.45 16.51 -6.78
CA GLN A 334 -1.88 16.58 -6.96
C GLN A 334 -2.45 17.77 -6.19
N GLN A 335 -3.30 18.57 -6.85
CA GLN A 335 -4.04 19.66 -6.22
C GLN A 335 -5.53 19.37 -6.23
N GLY A 336 -6.13 19.34 -5.06
CA GLY A 336 -7.56 19.17 -4.86
C GLY A 336 -8.20 20.36 -4.16
N SER A 337 -9.46 20.18 -3.77
CA SER A 337 -10.19 21.10 -2.89
C SER A 337 -10.55 20.42 -1.57
N VAL A 338 -10.89 21.20 -0.55
CA VAL A 338 -11.43 20.67 0.72
C VAL A 338 -12.86 20.15 0.49
N SER A 339 -12.99 18.92 -0.01
CA SER A 339 -14.27 18.27 -0.31
C SER A 339 -14.23 16.81 0.10
N PHE A 340 -15.39 16.26 0.46
CA PHE A 340 -15.54 14.84 0.77
C PHE A 340 -15.27 13.94 -0.45
N VAL A 341 -15.64 14.41 -1.64
CA VAL A 341 -15.35 13.74 -2.92
C VAL A 341 -14.66 14.75 -3.83
N ASP A 342 -13.51 14.36 -4.37
CA ASP A 342 -12.70 15.19 -5.25
C ASP A 342 -11.93 14.33 -6.25
N VAL A 343 -11.63 14.91 -7.42
CA VAL A 343 -10.72 14.35 -8.43
C VAL A 343 -9.60 15.36 -8.63
N PRO A 344 -8.49 15.27 -7.87
CA PRO A 344 -7.47 16.30 -7.88
C PRO A 344 -6.76 16.38 -9.24
N GLN A 345 -6.39 17.60 -9.61
CA GLN A 345 -5.61 17.88 -10.80
C GLN A 345 -4.17 17.41 -10.62
N LEU A 346 -3.61 16.79 -11.66
CA LEU A 346 -2.18 16.48 -11.69
C LEU A 346 -1.45 17.69 -12.25
N LEU A 347 -0.48 18.20 -11.50
CA LEU A 347 0.28 19.40 -11.82
C LEU A 347 1.77 19.12 -11.81
N LEU A 348 2.48 19.84 -12.67
CA LEU A 348 3.93 19.81 -12.80
C LEU A 348 4.48 21.23 -12.64
N MET A 349 5.45 21.44 -11.75
CA MET A 349 6.14 22.74 -11.65
C MET A 349 7.67 22.59 -11.52
N PRO A 350 8.46 23.61 -11.94
CA PRO A 350 9.87 23.69 -11.57
C PRO A 350 10.00 23.78 -10.04
N ILE A 351 10.97 23.09 -9.43
CA ILE A 351 11.10 23.03 -7.96
C ILE A 351 11.33 24.40 -7.30
N ASN A 352 12.01 25.30 -8.03
CA ASN A 352 12.30 26.67 -7.59
C ASN A 352 11.20 27.68 -7.97
N GLY A 353 10.14 27.20 -8.64
CA GLY A 353 8.99 28.02 -9.01
C GLY A 353 7.94 28.10 -7.92
N ASP A 354 6.78 28.64 -8.30
CA ASP A 354 5.56 28.68 -7.51
C ASP A 354 4.39 28.13 -8.32
N LEU A 355 3.19 28.12 -7.74
CA LEU A 355 1.98 27.60 -8.39
C LEU A 355 1.65 28.31 -9.72
N SER A 356 2.07 29.57 -9.93
CA SER A 356 1.85 30.28 -11.21
C SER A 356 2.67 29.69 -12.36
N LYS A 357 3.73 28.94 -12.03
CA LYS A 357 4.57 28.20 -13.00
C LYS A 357 4.12 26.75 -13.16
N ALA A 358 3.08 26.31 -12.45
CA ALA A 358 2.56 24.97 -12.58
C ALA A 358 1.82 24.76 -13.90
N THR A 359 2.01 23.60 -14.51
CA THR A 359 1.34 23.17 -15.72
C THR A 359 0.43 21.99 -15.39
N ALA A 360 -0.85 22.12 -15.74
CA ALA A 360 -1.81 21.03 -15.61
C ALA A 360 -1.51 19.91 -16.63
N LEU A 361 -1.60 18.67 -16.17
CA LEU A 361 -1.55 17.45 -16.96
C LEU A 361 -2.97 16.84 -16.95
N PRO A 362 -3.78 17.10 -17.99
CA PRO A 362 -5.20 16.77 -17.99
C PRO A 362 -5.44 15.26 -17.88
N PHE A 363 -6.21 14.86 -16.87
CA PHE A 363 -6.71 13.50 -16.69
C PHE A 363 -7.82 13.53 -15.64
N ASP A 364 -8.94 12.87 -15.93
CA ASP A 364 -10.24 13.04 -15.25
C ASP A 364 -10.58 11.91 -14.27
N ARG A 365 -9.58 11.15 -13.81
CA ARG A 365 -9.71 10.12 -12.78
C ARG A 365 -8.66 10.30 -11.69
N ASN A 366 -8.88 9.66 -10.53
CA ASN A 366 -7.93 9.66 -9.42
C ASN A 366 -6.66 8.90 -9.80
N LYS A 367 -5.50 9.54 -9.58
CA LYS A 367 -4.19 9.02 -9.96
C LYS A 367 -3.48 8.48 -8.72
N GLY A 368 -3.12 7.21 -8.74
CA GLY A 368 -2.30 6.56 -7.74
C GLY A 368 -0.87 6.35 -8.22
N ASN A 369 0.07 6.21 -7.27
CA ASN A 369 1.45 5.77 -7.53
C ASN A 369 2.15 6.51 -8.69
N LEU A 370 2.43 7.80 -8.52
CA LEU A 370 3.16 8.58 -9.52
C LEU A 370 4.64 8.11 -9.60
N VAL A 371 5.09 7.71 -10.79
CA VAL A 371 6.47 7.27 -11.07
C VAL A 371 7.03 8.03 -12.27
N TRP A 372 8.23 8.59 -12.11
CA TRP A 372 8.94 9.33 -13.17
C TRP A 372 9.69 8.38 -14.12
N THR A 373 9.73 8.70 -15.40
CA THR A 373 10.77 8.13 -16.28
C THR A 373 12.13 8.74 -15.95
N ALA A 374 13.21 7.98 -16.18
CA ALA A 374 14.57 8.47 -15.99
C ALA A 374 14.90 9.67 -16.91
N ALA A 375 14.27 9.74 -18.09
CA ALA A 375 14.42 10.84 -19.03
C ALA A 375 13.60 12.09 -18.67
N GLU A 376 12.76 12.03 -17.64
CA GLU A 376 11.85 13.11 -17.22
C GLU A 376 10.91 13.61 -18.33
N ASP A 377 10.58 12.73 -19.28
CA ASP A 377 9.69 13.01 -20.42
C ASP A 377 8.26 12.50 -20.20
N ALA A 378 8.06 11.64 -19.19
CA ALA A 378 6.76 11.07 -18.86
C ALA A 378 6.59 10.76 -17.36
N LEU A 379 5.32 10.69 -16.95
CA LEU A 379 4.86 10.22 -15.65
C LEU A 379 3.97 9.01 -15.82
N TYR A 380 4.20 7.98 -15.02
CA TYR A 380 3.36 6.78 -14.93
C TYR A 380 2.48 6.88 -13.69
N PHE A 381 1.25 6.38 -13.78
CA PHE A 381 0.33 6.28 -12.64
C PHE A 381 -0.75 5.22 -12.90
N SER A 382 -1.36 4.71 -11.84
CA SER A 382 -2.57 3.89 -11.95
C SER A 382 -3.82 4.74 -11.75
N ALA A 383 -4.93 4.36 -12.37
CA ALA A 383 -6.21 5.01 -12.11
C ALA A 383 -7.38 4.04 -12.31
N GLN A 384 -8.34 4.07 -11.39
CA GLN A 384 -9.58 3.31 -11.53
C GLN A 384 -10.36 3.79 -12.76
N SER A 385 -10.76 2.85 -13.61
CA SER A 385 -11.53 3.11 -14.83
C SER A 385 -12.38 1.90 -15.22
N ASN A 386 -13.69 2.11 -15.36
CA ASN A 386 -14.60 1.18 -16.04
C ASN A 386 -14.56 -0.28 -15.57
N GLY A 387 -14.36 -0.49 -14.26
CA GLY A 387 -14.30 -1.79 -13.61
C GLY A 387 -12.91 -2.38 -13.41
N GLY A 388 -11.85 -1.67 -13.81
CA GLY A 388 -10.46 -2.05 -13.58
C GLY A 388 -9.60 -0.89 -13.07
N ALA A 389 -8.29 -1.10 -12.96
CA ALA A 389 -7.35 -0.05 -12.58
C ALA A 389 -6.13 -0.09 -13.51
N PRO A 390 -6.20 0.50 -14.72
CA PRO A 390 -5.08 0.51 -15.63
C PRO A 390 -3.89 1.33 -15.16
N ILE A 391 -2.70 1.01 -15.69
CA ILE A 391 -1.53 1.88 -15.69
C ILE A 391 -1.64 2.82 -16.89
N TYR A 392 -1.32 4.10 -16.68
CA TYR A 392 -1.27 5.13 -17.70
C TYR A 392 0.15 5.72 -17.79
N ARG A 393 0.58 6.06 -19.00
CA ARG A 393 1.73 6.93 -19.27
C ARG A 393 1.23 8.31 -19.71
N MET A 394 1.53 9.34 -18.93
CA MET A 394 1.35 10.74 -19.29
C MET A 394 2.62 11.27 -19.93
N ASP A 395 2.53 11.63 -21.21
CA ASP A 395 3.60 12.31 -21.93
C ASP A 395 3.62 13.80 -21.56
N LEU A 396 4.75 14.31 -21.06
CA LEU A 396 4.81 15.66 -20.48
C LEU A 396 4.84 16.76 -21.54
N LYS A 397 5.25 16.44 -22.77
CA LYS A 397 5.30 17.38 -23.89
C LYS A 397 3.91 17.57 -24.50
N THR A 398 3.24 16.46 -24.80
CA THR A 398 1.92 16.47 -25.44
C THR A 398 0.77 16.58 -24.45
N LYS A 399 1.03 16.28 -23.16
CA LYS A 399 0.05 16.25 -22.06
C LYS A 399 -1.06 15.23 -22.29
N GLN A 400 -0.75 14.16 -23.02
CA GLN A 400 -1.68 13.07 -23.30
C GLN A 400 -1.36 11.85 -22.44
N ALA A 401 -2.39 11.29 -21.82
CA ALA A 401 -2.32 10.02 -21.13
C ALA A 401 -2.68 8.87 -22.08
N LYS A 402 -1.86 7.81 -22.09
CA LYS A 402 -2.13 6.55 -22.79
C LYS A 402 -2.24 5.41 -21.76
N ALA A 403 -3.33 4.64 -21.81
CA ALA A 403 -3.45 3.41 -21.05
C ALA A 403 -2.46 2.35 -21.58
N LEU A 404 -1.73 1.70 -20.67
CA LEU A 404 -0.74 0.67 -20.98
C LEU A 404 -1.23 -0.74 -20.64
N THR A 405 -2.22 -0.84 -19.77
CA THR A 405 -2.89 -2.11 -19.43
C THR A 405 -4.39 -1.99 -19.71
N PRO A 406 -5.08 -3.11 -19.97
CA PRO A 406 -6.53 -3.09 -20.15
C PRO A 406 -7.28 -2.78 -18.84
N ALA A 407 -8.54 -2.36 -18.96
CA ALA A 407 -9.47 -2.10 -17.86
C ALA A 407 -10.27 -3.33 -17.40
N ASP A 408 -9.91 -4.52 -17.89
CA ASP A 408 -10.50 -5.82 -17.51
C ASP A 408 -9.76 -6.51 -16.35
N GLY A 409 -8.95 -5.74 -15.62
CA GLY A 409 -8.23 -6.16 -14.43
C GLY A 409 -7.77 -4.94 -13.61
N GLY A 410 -7.32 -5.19 -12.39
CA GLY A 410 -6.95 -4.15 -11.43
C GLY A 410 -5.45 -4.17 -11.14
N VAL A 411 -4.72 -3.14 -11.54
CA VAL A 411 -3.34 -2.96 -11.07
C VAL A 411 -3.35 -2.24 -9.74
N ASN A 412 -2.90 -2.91 -8.66
CA ASN A 412 -2.87 -2.31 -7.33
C ASN A 412 -1.52 -1.64 -7.01
N SER A 413 -0.44 -2.07 -7.67
CA SER A 413 0.92 -1.55 -7.48
C SER A 413 1.77 -1.86 -8.70
N PHE A 414 2.69 -0.96 -9.03
CA PHE A 414 3.64 -1.13 -10.13
C PHE A 414 4.92 -0.37 -9.86
N ASP A 415 5.99 -0.73 -10.56
CA ASP A 415 7.23 0.02 -10.60
C ASP A 415 7.85 -0.03 -12.00
N LEU A 416 8.70 0.95 -12.31
CA LEU A 416 9.31 1.17 -13.61
C LEU A 416 10.82 1.38 -13.45
N ALA A 417 11.63 0.56 -14.12
CA ALA A 417 13.07 0.72 -14.17
C ALA A 417 13.59 0.52 -15.60
N GLY A 418 14.13 1.58 -16.21
CA GLY A 418 14.53 1.56 -17.61
C GLY A 418 13.36 1.19 -18.52
N ASN A 419 13.50 0.10 -19.30
CA ASN A 419 12.43 -0.41 -20.17
C ASN A 419 11.57 -1.50 -19.49
N GLN A 420 11.71 -1.75 -18.19
CA GLN A 420 10.96 -2.79 -17.49
C GLN A 420 9.81 -2.18 -16.69
N LEU A 421 8.58 -2.59 -16.98
CA LEU A 421 7.40 -2.29 -16.17
C LEU A 421 6.99 -3.58 -15.46
N VAL A 422 6.96 -3.55 -14.12
CA VAL A 422 6.57 -4.69 -13.30
C VAL A 422 5.39 -4.29 -12.44
N PHE A 423 4.34 -5.10 -12.43
CA PHE A 423 3.09 -4.73 -11.77
C PHE A 423 2.36 -5.94 -11.19
N VAL A 424 1.66 -5.71 -10.09
CA VAL A 424 0.73 -6.68 -9.50
C VAL A 424 -0.64 -6.42 -10.07
N GLN A 425 -1.26 -7.46 -10.63
CA GLN A 425 -2.60 -7.37 -11.20
C GLN A 425 -3.54 -8.42 -10.61
N THR A 426 -4.76 -7.98 -10.27
CA THR A 426 -5.92 -8.83 -10.01
C THR A 426 -6.78 -8.96 -11.26
N ARG A 427 -7.29 -10.17 -11.50
CA ARG A 427 -8.29 -10.48 -12.52
C ARG A 427 -9.23 -11.58 -12.03
N VAL A 428 -10.34 -11.80 -12.71
CA VAL A 428 -11.27 -12.88 -12.37
C VAL A 428 -10.62 -14.26 -12.55
N GLU A 429 -9.76 -14.42 -13.55
CA GLU A 429 -9.04 -15.68 -13.80
C GLU A 429 -8.03 -16.00 -12.70
N ASN A 430 -7.52 -14.98 -12.00
CA ASN A 430 -6.49 -15.13 -10.99
C ASN A 430 -6.49 -13.93 -10.02
N PRO A 431 -6.71 -14.17 -8.70
CA PRO A 431 -6.81 -13.11 -7.70
C PRO A 431 -5.64 -12.14 -7.70
N PHE A 432 -4.40 -12.62 -7.75
CA PHE A 432 -3.21 -11.78 -7.77
C PHE A 432 -2.02 -12.53 -8.38
N GLU A 433 -1.37 -11.92 -9.37
CA GLU A 433 -0.03 -12.33 -9.82
C GLU A 433 0.81 -11.10 -10.18
N LEU A 434 2.12 -11.32 -10.28
CA LEU A 434 3.08 -10.37 -10.77
C LEU A 434 3.28 -10.54 -12.29
N TYR A 435 3.23 -9.43 -12.99
CA TYR A 435 3.38 -9.33 -14.43
C TYR A 435 4.58 -8.45 -14.76
N GLN A 436 5.22 -8.75 -15.88
CA GLN A 436 6.28 -7.95 -16.46
C GLN A 436 5.94 -7.62 -17.91
N SER A 437 6.11 -6.37 -18.30
CA SER A 437 6.04 -5.88 -19.67
C SER A 437 7.22 -4.98 -19.97
N ASP A 438 7.33 -4.52 -21.21
CA ASP A 438 8.15 -3.34 -21.48
C ASP A 438 7.49 -2.07 -20.94
N ALA A 439 8.23 -0.95 -20.96
CA ALA A 439 7.74 0.35 -20.50
C ALA A 439 6.55 0.86 -21.31
N GLY A 440 6.35 0.37 -22.54
CA GLY A 440 5.20 0.68 -23.39
C GLY A 440 3.96 -0.17 -23.08
N GLY A 441 4.03 -1.11 -22.13
CA GLY A 441 2.97 -2.06 -21.81
C GLY A 441 2.87 -3.24 -22.78
N LEU A 442 3.81 -3.38 -23.72
CA LEU A 442 3.82 -4.49 -24.67
C LEU A 442 4.58 -5.68 -24.10
N ASN A 443 4.40 -6.85 -24.72
CA ASN A 443 5.06 -8.10 -24.32
C ASN A 443 4.79 -8.50 -22.85
N SER A 444 3.59 -8.19 -22.36
CA SER A 444 3.19 -8.49 -20.99
C SER A 444 3.10 -9.99 -20.77
N GLN A 445 3.73 -10.48 -19.69
CA GLN A 445 3.73 -11.88 -19.28
C GLN A 445 3.65 -11.99 -17.75
N THR A 446 3.03 -13.06 -17.25
CA THR A 446 3.09 -13.38 -15.82
C THR A 446 4.48 -13.93 -15.46
N ILE A 447 5.02 -13.49 -14.32
CA ILE A 447 6.32 -13.91 -13.78
C ILE A 447 6.20 -14.56 -12.41
N SER A 448 4.97 -14.79 -11.93
CA SER A 448 4.70 -15.53 -10.69
C SER A 448 3.54 -16.53 -10.84
N ARG A 449 3.41 -17.39 -9.84
CA ARG A 449 2.34 -18.41 -9.75
C ARG A 449 1.87 -18.59 -8.31
N PHE A 450 1.65 -17.49 -7.58
CA PHE A 450 1.25 -17.56 -6.17
C PHE A 450 -0.15 -18.15 -5.97
N ASN A 451 -1.04 -17.93 -6.95
CA ASN A 451 -2.42 -18.42 -6.91
C ASN A 451 -2.75 -19.34 -8.10
N ALA A 452 -2.01 -19.21 -9.21
CA ALA A 452 -2.33 -19.88 -10.48
C ALA A 452 -2.57 -21.39 -10.36
N ASP A 453 -1.78 -22.09 -9.53
CA ASP A 453 -1.80 -23.55 -9.47
C ASP A 453 -3.06 -24.11 -8.81
N TRP A 454 -3.53 -23.51 -7.70
CA TRP A 454 -4.76 -23.95 -7.03
C TRP A 454 -6.01 -23.46 -7.77
N VAL A 455 -5.97 -22.24 -8.34
CA VAL A 455 -7.07 -21.69 -9.14
C VAL A 455 -7.30 -22.52 -10.41
N ALA A 456 -6.25 -23.07 -11.02
CA ALA A 456 -6.38 -23.93 -12.19
C ALA A 456 -7.26 -25.18 -11.95
N GLN A 457 -7.39 -25.61 -10.69
CA GLN A 457 -8.24 -26.72 -10.27
C GLN A 457 -9.71 -26.34 -10.04
N LYS A 458 -10.08 -25.07 -10.26
CA LYS A 458 -11.41 -24.52 -10.01
C LYS A 458 -12.16 -24.21 -11.31
N GLN A 459 -13.48 -24.44 -11.29
CA GLN A 459 -14.41 -23.93 -12.30
C GLN A 459 -14.79 -22.50 -11.89
N LEU A 460 -14.55 -21.54 -12.78
CA LEU A 460 -14.87 -20.14 -12.55
C LEU A 460 -16.02 -19.70 -13.46
N SER A 461 -16.81 -18.74 -12.98
CA SER A 461 -17.75 -17.98 -13.80
C SER A 461 -17.12 -16.66 -14.21
N PHE A 462 -17.25 -16.28 -15.48
CA PHE A 462 -16.67 -15.04 -16.01
C PHE A 462 -17.74 -13.97 -16.17
N PRO A 463 -17.46 -12.73 -15.74
CA PRO A 463 -18.44 -11.65 -15.80
C PRO A 463 -18.64 -11.16 -17.22
N GLU A 464 -19.90 -11.04 -17.63
CA GLU A 464 -20.29 -10.37 -18.86
C GLU A 464 -20.54 -8.89 -18.58
N LYS A 465 -19.72 -8.01 -19.15
CA LYS A 465 -19.95 -6.57 -19.08
C LYS A 465 -21.21 -6.20 -19.87
N LYS A 466 -22.06 -5.38 -19.27
CA LYS A 466 -23.27 -4.81 -19.85
C LYS A 466 -23.36 -3.33 -19.49
N SER A 467 -24.28 -2.63 -20.13
CA SER A 467 -24.59 -1.25 -19.81
C SER A 467 -26.06 -0.93 -20.05
N PHE A 468 -26.56 0.08 -19.36
CA PHE A 468 -27.84 0.73 -19.68
C PHE A 468 -27.70 2.24 -19.52
N VAL A 469 -28.60 3.00 -20.14
CA VAL A 469 -28.69 4.45 -19.94
C VAL A 469 -29.81 4.70 -18.94
N ASN A 470 -29.51 5.41 -17.85
CA ASN A 470 -30.53 5.74 -16.85
C ASN A 470 -31.40 6.93 -17.29
N GLU A 471 -32.41 7.27 -16.49
CA GLU A 471 -33.34 8.38 -16.77
C GLU A 471 -32.67 9.76 -16.87
N LYS A 472 -31.41 9.90 -16.39
CA LYS A 472 -30.61 11.12 -16.48
C LYS A 472 -29.68 11.14 -17.70
N GLY A 473 -29.76 10.15 -18.60
CA GLY A 473 -28.89 10.03 -19.77
C GLY A 473 -27.48 9.52 -19.46
N LEU A 474 -27.21 9.05 -18.23
CA LEU A 474 -25.91 8.53 -17.85
C LEU A 474 -25.80 7.05 -18.23
N THR A 475 -24.69 6.68 -18.87
CA THR A 475 -24.35 5.28 -19.11
C THR A 475 -23.87 4.65 -17.82
N VAL A 476 -24.57 3.63 -17.35
CA VAL A 476 -24.23 2.83 -16.17
C VAL A 476 -23.72 1.48 -16.65
N GLU A 477 -22.49 1.15 -16.26
CA GLU A 477 -21.88 -0.16 -16.50
C GLU A 477 -22.22 -1.13 -15.37
N TYR A 478 -22.47 -2.38 -15.71
CA TYR A 478 -22.66 -3.46 -14.74
C TYR A 478 -22.14 -4.78 -15.32
N TRP A 479 -22.02 -5.78 -14.46
CA TRP A 479 -21.53 -7.10 -14.84
C TRP A 479 -22.51 -8.18 -14.41
N VAL A 480 -22.69 -9.19 -15.25
CA VAL A 480 -23.50 -10.37 -14.97
C VAL A 480 -22.60 -11.58 -14.91
N MET A 481 -22.54 -12.24 -13.76
CA MET A 481 -21.89 -13.53 -13.60
C MET A 481 -22.97 -14.61 -13.52
N LYS A 482 -22.86 -15.63 -14.36
CA LYS A 482 -23.82 -16.74 -14.40
C LYS A 482 -23.43 -17.82 -13.38
N PRO A 483 -24.36 -18.72 -12.99
CA PRO A 483 -24.00 -19.95 -12.30
C PRO A 483 -22.85 -20.68 -12.97
N THR A 484 -21.91 -21.22 -12.20
CA THR A 484 -20.70 -21.89 -12.73
C THR A 484 -21.06 -23.07 -13.67
N ARG A 485 -22.19 -23.73 -13.41
CA ARG A 485 -22.77 -24.80 -14.24
C ARG A 485 -24.08 -24.35 -14.89
N TYR A 486 -24.04 -23.19 -15.52
CA TYR A 486 -25.18 -22.62 -16.22
C TYR A 486 -25.70 -23.55 -17.33
N VAL A 487 -27.02 -23.66 -17.44
CA VAL A 487 -27.73 -24.38 -18.51
C VAL A 487 -28.69 -23.40 -19.17
N ALA A 488 -28.56 -23.23 -20.49
CA ALA A 488 -29.42 -22.34 -21.26
C ALA A 488 -30.92 -22.71 -21.08
N GLY A 489 -31.76 -21.69 -20.91
CA GLY A 489 -33.21 -21.86 -20.71
C GLY A 489 -33.63 -22.21 -19.27
N LYS A 490 -32.71 -22.61 -18.39
CA LYS A 490 -33.01 -22.83 -16.96
C LYS A 490 -33.05 -21.50 -16.21
N LYS A 491 -34.02 -21.33 -15.30
CA LYS A 491 -34.11 -20.18 -14.38
C LYS A 491 -33.27 -20.42 -13.13
N TYR A 492 -32.66 -19.35 -12.62
CA TYR A 492 -31.82 -19.35 -11.43
C TYR A 492 -32.20 -18.16 -10.54
N PRO A 493 -32.06 -18.27 -9.20
CA PRO A 493 -32.18 -17.13 -8.30
C PRO A 493 -31.09 -16.09 -8.62
N THR A 494 -31.43 -14.80 -8.63
CA THR A 494 -30.47 -13.72 -8.93
C THR A 494 -30.12 -12.96 -7.65
N ILE A 495 -28.83 -12.68 -7.44
CA ILE A 495 -28.36 -11.74 -6.41
C ILE A 495 -27.96 -10.43 -7.10
N LEU A 496 -28.59 -9.32 -6.70
CA LEU A 496 -28.16 -7.98 -7.10
C LEU A 496 -27.19 -7.41 -6.06
N ASN A 497 -25.91 -7.37 -6.38
CA ASN A 497 -24.87 -6.77 -5.53
C ASN A 497 -24.65 -5.30 -5.90
N ILE A 498 -24.80 -4.40 -4.92
CA ILE A 498 -24.59 -2.96 -5.06
C ILE A 498 -23.40 -2.59 -4.18
N HIS A 499 -22.35 -2.00 -4.74
CA HIS A 499 -21.19 -1.59 -3.98
C HIS A 499 -21.51 -0.43 -3.02
N GLY A 500 -20.73 -0.30 -1.95
CA GLY A 500 -20.66 0.91 -1.13
C GLY A 500 -20.02 2.09 -1.88
N GLY A 501 -19.89 3.26 -1.26
CA GLY A 501 -19.41 4.45 -1.97
C GLY A 501 -19.46 5.73 -1.12
N PRO A 502 -19.43 6.92 -1.75
CA PRO A 502 -20.18 7.21 -2.97
C PRO A 502 -19.43 7.01 -4.30
N SER A 503 -18.09 6.97 -4.31
CA SER A 503 -17.26 6.94 -5.52
C SER A 503 -16.46 5.64 -5.68
N ALA A 504 -17.14 4.50 -5.66
CA ALA A 504 -16.54 3.20 -5.95
C ALA A 504 -17.15 2.63 -7.25
N MET A 505 -16.63 1.50 -7.71
CA MET A 505 -17.18 0.77 -8.84
C MET A 505 -17.02 -0.72 -8.60
N TRP A 506 -17.88 -1.52 -9.23
CA TRP A 506 -17.59 -2.93 -9.45
C TRP A 506 -16.86 -3.15 -10.75
N GLY A 507 -16.15 -4.27 -10.82
CA GLY A 507 -15.64 -4.81 -12.07
C GLY A 507 -14.58 -5.89 -11.87
N PRO A 508 -14.05 -6.45 -12.97
CA PRO A 508 -13.08 -7.55 -12.96
C PRO A 508 -11.76 -7.22 -12.25
N GLY A 509 -11.46 -5.94 -12.02
CA GLY A 509 -10.30 -5.50 -11.26
C GLY A 509 -10.52 -5.36 -9.75
N GLU A 510 -11.69 -5.74 -9.24
CA GLU A 510 -12.04 -5.63 -7.81
C GLU A 510 -12.03 -6.98 -7.10
N SER A 511 -11.77 -6.94 -5.79
CA SER A 511 -11.52 -8.16 -5.03
C SER A 511 -12.76 -9.05 -4.81
N SER A 512 -13.96 -8.48 -4.81
CA SER A 512 -15.18 -9.27 -4.59
C SER A 512 -15.45 -10.29 -5.72
N MET A 513 -14.87 -10.10 -6.92
CA MET A 513 -15.10 -10.99 -8.06
C MET A 513 -14.23 -12.26 -8.09
N TRP A 514 -13.20 -12.39 -7.23
CA TRP A 514 -12.34 -13.58 -7.22
C TRP A 514 -12.79 -14.68 -6.25
N HIS A 515 -13.54 -14.35 -5.18
CA HIS A 515 -14.02 -15.36 -4.24
C HIS A 515 -15.51 -15.25 -3.94
N GLU A 516 -15.99 -14.12 -3.41
CA GLU A 516 -17.38 -13.97 -2.96
C GLU A 516 -18.37 -14.25 -4.10
N PHE A 517 -18.20 -13.59 -5.25
CA PHE A 517 -19.11 -13.80 -6.38
C PHE A 517 -18.91 -15.15 -7.05
N GLN A 518 -17.67 -15.66 -7.12
CA GLN A 518 -17.41 -17.02 -7.60
C GLN A 518 -18.10 -18.07 -6.73
N TYR A 519 -18.12 -17.87 -5.42
CA TYR A 519 -18.80 -18.73 -4.47
C TYR A 519 -20.32 -18.70 -4.71
N PHE A 520 -20.93 -17.52 -4.90
CA PHE A 520 -22.34 -17.42 -5.28
C PHE A 520 -22.63 -18.17 -6.59
N CYS A 521 -21.83 -17.95 -7.64
CA CYS A 521 -21.98 -18.67 -8.90
C CYS A 521 -21.81 -20.19 -8.75
N ALA A 522 -20.90 -20.66 -7.89
CA ALA A 522 -20.74 -22.07 -7.55
C ALA A 522 -21.97 -22.67 -6.83
N ARG A 523 -22.71 -21.85 -6.09
CA ARG A 523 -23.96 -22.24 -5.41
C ARG A 523 -25.21 -22.14 -6.28
N GLY A 524 -25.07 -21.74 -7.54
CA GLY A 524 -26.17 -21.71 -8.51
C GLY A 524 -26.94 -20.40 -8.56
N TYR A 525 -26.33 -19.30 -8.10
CA TYR A 525 -26.83 -17.94 -8.25
C TYR A 525 -26.29 -17.27 -9.52
#